data_AF-A0A2E1VV05-F1
#
_entry.id   AF-A0A2E1VV05-F1
#
_cell.length_a   1.000
_cell.length_b   1.000
_cell.length_c   1.000
_cell.angle_alpha   90.00
_cell.angle_beta   90.00
_cell.angle_gamma   90.00
#
_symmetry.space_group_name_H-M   'P 1'
#
loop_
_entity.id
_entity.type
_entity.pdbx_description
1 polymer ?
#
loop_
_entity_poly.entity_id
_entity_poly.type
_entity_poly.pdbx_seq_one_letter_code
_entity_poly.pdbx_strand_id
1 'polypeptide(L)'
;MRRIVEAIASVSSRSTPAWVESDMKSSYPVELRRAFRGRRFEHRVTHSKVARTRENPLFPINHTFAMMRDCLAPLVRRTWASSKSRGGLRRAVWIWIAYRNYIRAVTNKANVTPWQILRPSAKRDTIVSAFRRRWPDLDAHYAH
;
A
#
# COMPACT_ATOMS: atom_id res chain seq x y z
N MET A 1 -14.02 -3.67 1.59
CA MET A 1 -13.97 -3.80 0.12
C MET A 1 -14.86 -2.78 -0.55
N ARG A 2 -16.18 -2.85 -0.39
CA ARG A 2 -17.17 -1.88 -0.88
C ARG A 2 -16.73 -0.40 -0.81
N ARG A 3 -16.39 0.11 0.39
CA ARG A 3 -15.91 1.50 0.58
C ARG A 3 -14.72 1.89 -0.31
N ILE A 4 -13.80 0.97 -0.57
CA ILE A 4 -12.63 1.24 -1.43
C ILE A 4 -13.09 1.38 -2.88
N VAL A 5 -13.95 0.47 -3.34
CA VAL A 5 -14.49 0.48 -4.70
C VAL A 5 -15.35 1.73 -4.94
N GLU A 6 -16.16 2.13 -3.96
CA GLU A 6 -16.93 3.38 -3.97
C GLU A 6 -16.01 4.61 -4.06
N ALA A 7 -14.92 4.64 -3.29
CA ALA A 7 -13.94 5.73 -3.32
C ALA A 7 -13.20 5.78 -4.68
N ILE A 8 -12.85 4.64 -5.27
CA ILE A 8 -12.25 4.60 -6.61
C ILE A 8 -13.23 5.14 -7.66
N ALA A 9 -14.50 4.75 -7.57
CA ALA A 9 -15.51 5.26 -8.48
C ALA A 9 -15.68 6.78 -8.30
N SER A 10 -15.70 7.31 -7.07
CA SER A 10 -15.93 8.75 -6.84
C SER A 10 -14.85 9.65 -7.42
N VAL A 11 -13.59 9.19 -7.48
CA VAL A 11 -12.47 9.95 -8.06
C VAL A 11 -12.25 9.69 -9.55
N SER A 12 -12.91 8.68 -10.12
CA SER A 12 -12.80 8.38 -11.55
C SER A 12 -13.63 9.36 -12.38
N SER A 13 -13.20 9.67 -13.61
CA SER A 13 -13.98 10.48 -14.55
C SER A 13 -15.33 9.82 -14.89
N ARG A 14 -16.39 10.62 -15.02
CA ARG A 14 -17.71 10.14 -15.49
C ARG A 14 -17.78 10.02 -17.02
N SER A 15 -16.98 10.79 -17.75
CA SER A 15 -17.00 10.85 -19.21
C SER A 15 -16.05 9.83 -19.87
N THR A 16 -15.05 9.35 -19.15
CA THR A 16 -14.05 8.39 -19.66
C THR A 16 -14.28 7.00 -19.06
N PRO A 17 -14.27 5.93 -19.87
CA PRO A 17 -14.29 4.57 -19.35
C PRO A 17 -13.13 4.31 -18.39
N ALA A 18 -13.42 3.78 -17.21
CA ALA A 18 -12.40 3.42 -16.24
C ALA A 18 -11.87 2.00 -16.48
N TRP A 19 -10.56 1.80 -16.38
CA TRP A 19 -9.96 0.47 -16.36
C TRP A 19 -9.73 0.07 -14.90
N VAL A 20 -10.33 -1.04 -14.49
CA VAL A 20 -10.18 -1.57 -13.14
C VAL A 20 -9.50 -2.92 -13.22
N GLU A 21 -8.34 -3.02 -12.59
CA GLU A 21 -7.60 -4.26 -12.48
C GLU A 21 -7.72 -4.83 -11.07
N SER A 22 -8.01 -6.13 -10.95
CA SER A 22 -8.04 -6.80 -9.65
C SER A 22 -7.59 -8.26 -9.74
N ASP A 23 -7.46 -8.91 -8.58
CA ASP A 23 -7.43 -10.36 -8.51
C ASP A 23 -8.83 -10.98 -8.81
N MET A 24 -8.92 -12.30 -8.84
CA MET A 24 -10.14 -13.05 -9.17
C MET A 24 -11.15 -13.22 -8.02
N LYS A 25 -11.12 -12.39 -6.98
CA LYS A 25 -12.07 -12.50 -5.88
C LYS A 25 -13.50 -12.30 -6.39
N SER A 26 -14.34 -13.30 -6.13
CA SER A 26 -15.74 -13.38 -6.58
C SER A 26 -16.61 -12.19 -6.18
N SER A 27 -16.26 -11.47 -5.12
CA SER A 27 -16.99 -10.27 -4.69
C SER A 27 -16.78 -9.05 -5.60
N TYR A 28 -15.66 -8.96 -6.32
CA TYR A 28 -15.33 -7.74 -7.08
C TYR A 28 -16.35 -7.39 -8.17
N PRO A 29 -16.80 -8.31 -9.04
CA PRO A 29 -17.71 -7.95 -10.12
C PRO A 29 -19.02 -7.32 -9.61
N VAL A 30 -19.55 -7.82 -8.48
CA VAL A 30 -20.78 -7.29 -7.88
C VAL A 30 -20.55 -5.88 -7.33
N GLU A 31 -19.48 -5.67 -6.56
CA GLU A 31 -19.17 -4.38 -5.97
C GLU A 31 -18.79 -3.33 -7.03
N LEU A 32 -18.10 -3.74 -8.10
CA LEU A 32 -17.74 -2.85 -9.21
C LEU A 32 -18.96 -2.42 -10.01
N ARG A 33 -19.85 -3.34 -10.37
CA ARG A 33 -21.12 -2.99 -11.04
C ARG A 33 -21.96 -2.03 -10.20
N ARG A 34 -21.93 -2.19 -8.87
CA ARG A 34 -22.64 -1.30 -7.95
C ARG A 34 -22.01 0.10 -7.93
N ALA A 35 -20.70 0.20 -7.77
CA ALA A 35 -20.01 1.49 -7.64
C ALA A 35 -19.95 2.28 -8.95
N PHE A 36 -19.83 1.58 -10.09
CA PHE A 36 -19.82 2.17 -11.43
C PHE A 36 -21.20 2.17 -12.10
N ARG A 37 -22.28 2.06 -11.33
CA ARG A 37 -23.65 2.06 -11.89
C ARG A 37 -23.87 3.31 -12.76
N GLY A 38 -24.31 3.10 -14.00
CA GLY A 38 -24.52 4.18 -14.98
C GLY A 38 -23.24 4.73 -15.61
N ARG A 39 -22.09 4.05 -15.45
CA ARG A 39 -20.79 4.46 -15.98
C ARG A 39 -20.14 3.31 -16.74
N ARG A 40 -19.35 3.65 -17.75
CA ARG A 40 -18.55 2.67 -18.50
C ARG A 40 -17.30 2.31 -17.69
N PHE A 41 -17.05 1.01 -17.52
CA PHE A 41 -15.81 0.50 -16.97
C PHE A 41 -15.48 -0.85 -17.58
N GLU A 42 -14.19 -1.18 -17.63
CA GLU A 42 -13.68 -2.49 -18.02
C GLU A 42 -12.99 -3.12 -16.80
N HIS A 43 -13.38 -4.35 -16.47
CA HIS A 43 -12.78 -5.10 -15.36
C HIS A 43 -11.83 -6.15 -15.90
N ARG A 44 -10.54 -5.99 -15.64
CA ARG A 44 -9.50 -6.97 -15.97
C ARG A 44 -9.09 -7.72 -14.72
N VAL A 45 -9.04 -9.04 -14.84
CA VAL A 45 -8.69 -9.92 -13.73
C VAL A 45 -7.32 -10.56 -13.98
N THR A 46 -6.50 -10.57 -12.94
CA THR A 46 -5.23 -11.30 -12.95
C THR A 46 -5.40 -12.60 -12.18
N HIS A 47 -5.17 -13.74 -12.85
CA HIS A 47 -5.25 -15.03 -12.21
C HIS A 47 -4.04 -15.26 -11.28
N SER A 48 -4.30 -15.80 -10.11
CA SER A 48 -3.28 -16.21 -9.12
C SER A 48 -2.25 -17.24 -9.60
N LYS A 49 -2.50 -17.92 -10.74
CA LYS A 49 -1.63 -18.92 -11.36
C LYS A 49 -0.66 -18.31 -12.36
N VAL A 50 -0.88 -17.07 -12.80
CA VAL A 50 0.06 -16.35 -13.65
C VAL A 50 1.40 -16.26 -12.95
N ALA A 51 2.50 -16.41 -13.71
CA ALA A 51 3.85 -16.35 -13.19
C ALA A 51 4.04 -15.09 -12.32
N ARG A 52 4.70 -15.24 -11.18
CA ARG A 52 4.91 -14.16 -10.20
C ARG A 52 6.16 -13.34 -10.54
N THR A 53 6.23 -12.90 -11.79
CA THR A 53 7.30 -12.00 -12.27
C THR A 53 6.96 -10.55 -11.94
N ARG A 54 7.88 -9.62 -12.23
CA ARG A 54 7.61 -8.18 -12.08
C ARG A 54 6.55 -7.65 -13.04
N GLU A 55 6.27 -8.36 -14.14
CA GLU A 55 5.18 -7.99 -15.07
C GLU A 55 3.80 -8.33 -14.50
N ASN A 56 3.72 -9.18 -13.48
CA ASN A 56 2.45 -9.51 -12.85
C ASN A 56 1.95 -8.29 -12.06
N PRO A 57 0.75 -7.74 -12.35
CA PRO A 57 0.23 -6.57 -11.66
C PRO A 57 -0.04 -6.82 -10.16
N LEU A 58 -0.13 -8.09 -9.74
CA LEU A 58 -0.23 -8.47 -8.33
C LEU A 58 1.14 -8.53 -7.63
N PHE A 59 2.26 -8.50 -8.36
CA PHE A 59 3.60 -8.59 -7.77
C PHE A 59 3.90 -7.44 -6.80
N PRO A 60 3.66 -6.16 -7.12
CA PRO A 60 4.00 -5.06 -6.22
C PRO A 60 3.29 -5.17 -4.86
N ILE A 61 2.00 -5.50 -4.86
CA ILE A 61 1.22 -5.62 -3.62
C ILE A 61 1.60 -6.88 -2.82
N ASN A 62 1.80 -8.02 -3.49
CA ASN A 62 2.22 -9.25 -2.83
C ASN A 62 3.63 -9.12 -2.22
N HIS A 63 4.54 -8.48 -2.95
CA HIS A 63 5.89 -8.19 -2.45
C HIS A 63 5.85 -7.25 -1.25
N THR A 64 5.01 -6.20 -1.30
CA THR A 64 4.77 -5.29 -0.18
C THR A 64 4.27 -6.06 1.05
N PHE A 65 3.27 -6.93 0.90
CA PHE A 65 2.77 -7.74 2.02
C PHE A 65 3.78 -8.76 2.55
N ALA A 66 4.60 -9.35 1.69
CA ALA A 66 5.69 -10.22 2.12
C ALA A 66 6.70 -9.44 2.98
N MET A 67 7.13 -8.26 2.53
CA MET A 67 8.02 -7.38 3.29
C MET A 67 7.39 -6.89 4.60
N MET A 68 6.09 -6.57 4.60
CA MET A 68 5.39 -6.17 5.81
C MET A 68 5.41 -7.30 6.85
N ARG A 69 5.17 -8.54 6.44
CA ARG A 69 5.25 -9.69 7.35
C ARG A 69 6.66 -9.88 7.90
N ASP A 70 7.67 -9.82 7.03
CA ASP A 70 9.07 -9.96 7.43
C ASP A 70 9.51 -8.88 8.44
N CYS A 71 9.07 -7.62 8.24
CA CYS A 71 9.51 -6.50 9.05
C CYS A 71 8.60 -6.16 10.25
N LEU A 72 7.35 -6.63 10.28
CA LEU A 72 6.38 -6.33 11.35
C LEU A 72 6.02 -7.61 12.10
N ALA A 73 6.72 -7.86 13.20
CA ALA A 73 6.48 -9.02 14.06
C ALA A 73 4.99 -9.24 14.43
N PRO A 74 4.17 -8.21 14.72
CA PRO A 74 2.74 -8.40 15.02
C PRO A 74 1.91 -8.96 13.86
N LEU A 75 2.37 -8.84 12.60
CA LEU A 75 1.68 -9.39 11.44
C LEU A 75 1.97 -10.88 11.21
N VAL A 76 3.02 -11.42 11.85
CA VAL A 76 3.44 -12.82 11.70
C VAL A 76 3.04 -13.66 12.89
N ARG A 77 3.21 -13.16 14.12
CA ARG A 77 3.02 -13.96 15.34
C ARG A 77 1.84 -13.45 16.14
N ARG A 78 0.82 -14.31 16.28
CA ARG A 78 -0.41 -13.99 17.04
C ARG A 78 -0.21 -13.93 18.56
N THR A 79 0.81 -14.61 19.09
CA THR A 79 0.93 -14.88 20.54
C THR A 79 1.99 -14.06 21.26
N TRP A 80 3.15 -13.80 20.64
CA TRP A 80 4.28 -13.13 21.32
C TRP A 80 4.54 -11.69 20.88
N ALA A 81 4.13 -11.30 19.67
CA ALA A 81 4.37 -9.97 19.14
C ALA A 81 3.23 -9.03 19.56
N SER A 82 3.31 -8.58 20.81
CA SER A 82 2.35 -7.70 21.46
C SER A 82 2.44 -6.26 20.93
N SER A 83 1.83 -5.98 19.78
CA SER A 83 1.11 -4.70 19.66
C SER A 83 -0.29 -4.93 20.22
N LYS A 84 -0.39 -5.11 21.56
CA LYS A 84 -1.64 -5.40 22.30
C LYS A 84 -2.73 -4.34 22.12
N SER A 85 -2.40 -3.19 21.53
CA SER A 85 -3.34 -2.13 21.21
C SER A 85 -3.34 -1.78 19.71
N ARG A 86 -4.52 -1.37 19.22
CA ARG A 86 -4.70 -0.80 17.87
C ARG A 86 -3.74 0.37 17.60
N GLY A 87 -3.47 1.19 18.63
CA GLY A 87 -2.53 2.30 18.56
C GLY A 87 -1.09 1.84 18.33
N GLY A 88 -0.64 0.80 19.03
CA GLY A 88 0.68 0.22 18.84
C GLY A 88 0.89 -0.35 17.43
N LEU A 89 -0.09 -1.08 16.90
CA LEU A 89 -0.03 -1.59 15.53
C LEU A 89 0.00 -0.45 14.51
N ARG A 90 -0.83 0.58 14.71
CA ARG A 90 -0.85 1.78 13.85
C ARG A 90 0.52 2.45 13.82
N ARG A 91 1.18 2.61 14.96
CA ARG A 91 2.55 3.17 15.05
C ARG A 91 3.56 2.31 14.30
N ALA A 92 3.58 0.99 14.54
CA ALA A 92 4.50 0.09 13.87
C ALA A 92 4.34 0.13 12.34
N VAL A 93 3.10 0.16 11.85
CA VAL A 93 2.80 0.31 10.41
C VAL A 93 3.32 1.64 9.87
N TRP A 94 3.13 2.76 10.57
CA TRP A 94 3.67 4.05 10.13
C TRP A 94 5.19 4.07 10.08
N ILE A 95 5.86 3.47 11.07
CA ILE A 95 7.33 3.36 11.08
C ILE A 95 7.80 2.55 9.87
N TRP A 96 7.12 1.44 9.57
CA TRP A 96 7.43 0.64 8.40
C TRP A 96 7.19 1.39 7.08
N ILE A 97 6.11 2.17 6.97
CA ILE A 97 5.84 3.02 5.80
C ILE A 97 6.97 4.03 5.60
N ALA A 98 7.43 4.67 6.67
CA ALA A 98 8.53 5.63 6.61
C ALA A 98 9.84 4.93 6.19
N TYR A 99 10.19 3.83 6.86
CA TYR A 99 11.37 3.05 6.55
C TYR A 99 11.41 2.56 5.09
N ARG A 100 10.32 1.95 4.61
CA ARG A 100 10.22 1.47 3.23
C ARG A 100 10.44 2.62 2.25
N ASN A 101 9.69 3.71 2.39
CA ASN A 101 9.61 4.70 1.31
C ASN A 101 10.80 5.67 1.27
N TYR A 102 11.42 5.97 2.41
CA TYR A 102 12.39 7.06 2.50
C TYR A 102 13.81 6.63 2.87
N ILE A 103 13.99 5.38 3.33
CA ILE A 103 15.27 4.92 3.90
C ILE A 103 15.77 3.69 3.18
N ARG A 104 14.95 2.62 3.16
CA ARG A 104 15.31 1.37 2.51
C ARG A 104 15.40 1.56 1.01
N ALA A 105 16.46 1.03 0.40
CA ALA A 105 16.55 0.98 -1.04
C ALA A 105 15.47 0.08 -1.66
N VAL A 106 15.15 0.31 -2.94
CA VAL A 106 14.13 -0.48 -3.66
C VAL A 106 14.54 -1.96 -3.77
N THR A 107 15.83 -2.22 -3.97
CA THR A 107 16.42 -3.57 -3.95
C THR A 107 17.74 -3.51 -3.17
N ASN A 108 18.27 -4.67 -2.76
CA ASN A 108 19.56 -4.71 -2.06
C ASN A 108 20.74 -4.24 -2.94
N LYS A 109 20.60 -4.29 -4.27
CA LYS A 109 21.62 -3.81 -5.23
C LYS A 109 21.44 -2.33 -5.57
N ALA A 110 20.20 -1.82 -5.48
CA ALA A 110 19.93 -0.42 -5.71
C ALA A 110 20.42 0.40 -4.51
N ASN A 111 20.99 1.58 -4.75
CA ASN A 111 21.28 2.55 -3.68
C ASN A 111 20.26 3.69 -3.63
N VAL A 112 19.12 3.56 -4.31
CA VAL A 112 18.06 4.56 -4.36
C VAL A 112 16.82 4.10 -3.61
N THR A 113 16.18 5.03 -2.91
CA THR A 113 14.90 4.81 -2.22
C THR A 113 13.72 5.05 -3.16
N PRO A 114 12.53 4.51 -2.85
CA PRO A 114 11.31 4.80 -3.59
C PRO A 114 11.01 6.30 -3.74
N TRP A 115 11.24 7.07 -2.68
CA TRP A 115 11.10 8.52 -2.70
C TRP A 115 12.04 9.19 -3.72
N GLN A 116 13.27 8.71 -3.81
CA GLN A 116 14.25 9.22 -4.77
C GLN A 116 13.92 8.83 -6.22
N ILE A 117 13.24 7.70 -6.44
CA ILE A 117 12.73 7.38 -7.78
C ILE A 117 11.64 8.39 -8.19
N LEU A 118 10.71 8.71 -7.28
CA LEU A 118 9.66 9.68 -7.54
C LEU A 118 10.20 11.12 -7.65
N ARG A 119 11.24 11.43 -6.88
CA ARG A 119 11.90 12.75 -6.83
C ARG A 119 13.43 12.57 -6.85
N PRO A 120 14.06 12.53 -8.04
CA PRO A 120 15.50 12.26 -8.18
C PRO A 120 16.43 13.21 -7.41
N SER A 121 16.01 14.47 -7.19
CA SER A 121 16.78 15.46 -6.42
C SER A 121 16.67 15.28 -4.90
N ALA A 122 15.82 14.39 -4.41
CA ALA A 122 15.64 14.19 -3.00
C ALA A 122 16.83 13.49 -2.35
N LYS A 123 17.21 13.96 -1.15
CA LYS A 123 18.13 13.22 -0.29
C LYS A 123 17.41 12.03 0.37
N ARG A 124 18.15 10.96 0.64
CA ARG A 124 17.67 9.85 1.48
C ARG A 124 17.44 10.41 2.89
N ASP A 125 16.28 10.11 3.48
CA ASP A 125 15.92 10.58 4.81
C ASP A 125 16.40 9.65 5.91
N THR A 126 16.42 10.16 7.14
CA THR A 126 16.37 9.36 8.37
C THR A 126 14.91 9.15 8.80
N ILE A 127 14.64 8.14 9.64
CA ILE A 127 13.27 7.88 10.17
C ILE A 127 12.70 9.16 10.78
N VAL A 128 13.44 9.80 11.67
CA VAL A 128 13.01 11.01 12.39
C VAL A 128 12.69 12.15 11.43
N SER A 129 13.56 12.38 10.43
CA SER A 129 13.34 13.46 9.46
C SER A 129 12.12 13.22 8.56
N ALA A 130 11.88 11.97 8.17
CA ALA A 130 10.71 11.59 7.36
C ALA A 130 9.41 11.77 8.15
N PHE A 131 9.39 11.40 9.44
CA PHE A 131 8.25 11.59 10.32
C PHE A 131 7.92 13.07 10.51
N ARG A 132 8.88 13.87 10.97
CA ARG A 132 8.69 15.31 11.21
C ARG A 132 8.18 16.06 9.98
N ARG A 133 8.71 15.75 8.81
CA ARG A 133 8.35 16.45 7.56
C ARG A 133 6.94 16.08 7.08
N ARG A 134 6.55 14.82 7.21
CA ARG A 134 5.38 14.30 6.51
C ARG A 134 4.18 14.07 7.40
N TRP A 135 4.41 13.85 8.68
CA TRP A 135 3.38 13.61 9.68
C TRP A 135 3.70 14.29 11.02
N PRO A 136 3.77 15.63 11.04
CA PRO A 136 4.07 16.38 12.27
C PRO A 136 3.06 16.08 13.38
N ASP A 137 1.79 15.83 13.03
CA ASP A 137 0.73 15.51 14.00
C ASP A 137 0.86 14.10 14.59
N LEU A 138 1.53 13.17 13.88
CA LEU A 138 1.83 11.84 14.41
C LEU A 138 2.95 11.90 15.45
N ASP A 139 3.92 12.82 15.32
CA ASP A 139 4.91 13.07 16.37
C ASP A 139 4.23 13.62 17.63
N ALA A 140 3.33 14.60 17.48
CA ALA A 140 2.63 15.21 18.61
C ALA A 140 1.68 14.23 19.34
N HIS A 141 0.95 13.38 18.61
CA HIS A 141 0.01 12.41 19.19
C HIS A 141 0.70 11.22 19.88
N TYR A 142 2.02 11.07 19.73
CA TYR A 142 2.79 9.93 20.23
C TYR A 142 4.03 10.31 21.05
N ALA A 143 4.20 11.59 21.40
CA ALA A 143 5.26 12.09 22.28
C ALA A 143 4.97 11.92 23.78
N HIS A 144 4.06 11.01 24.15
CA HIS A 144 3.66 10.71 25.52
C HIS A 144 3.89 9.22 25.85
#